data_AF-A0A2V5ZSA4-F1
#
_entry.id   AF-A0A2V5ZSA4-F1
#
_cell.length_a   1.000
_cell.length_b   1.000
_cell.length_c   1.000
_cell.angle_alpha   90.00
_cell.angle_beta   90.00
_cell.angle_gamma   90.00
#
_symmetry.space_group_name_H-M   'P 1'
#
loop_
_entity.id
_entity.type
_entity.pdbx_description
1 polymer ?
#
loop_
_entity_poly.entity_id
_entity_poly.type
_entity_poly.pdbx_seq_one_letter_code
_entity_poly.pdbx_strand_id
1 'polypeptide(L)'
;MKAFCLHEVPCRDRAPLERRINAVAVQVVAAECGDQHAPSVRSSTFMNESHLDKLRDDAWQRGAVTGRGVDVAGGPIPRKPGYYGQPVVRPPVWTWEIPIYFFVGGLGGMSAVIALGALLFHHSDIARTAMWVAAIASVLSPVLLILDLGRPHLFIHMLRVFKPQSAMSMGSWILAAFGMCVVPGLIALELQTFQLFAGGIDQILGAAAVILMFGSAIFGMLLATYTGVL
;
A
#
# COMPACT_ATOMS: atom_id res chain seq x y z
N MET A 1 42.83 -12.46 -1.28
CA MET A 1 42.95 -13.76 -1.99
C MET A 1 41.99 -13.76 -3.16
N LYS A 2 42.55 -13.87 -4.37
CA LYS A 2 41.97 -14.20 -5.69
C LYS A 2 40.89 -13.31 -6.33
N ALA A 3 41.35 -12.65 -7.40
CA ALA A 3 40.57 -12.12 -8.52
C ALA A 3 40.03 -13.25 -9.42
N PHE A 4 38.93 -12.98 -10.14
CA PHE A 4 38.64 -13.60 -11.43
C PHE A 4 37.75 -12.67 -12.27
N CYS A 5 38.27 -12.31 -13.46
CA CYS A 5 37.60 -11.61 -14.55
C CYS A 5 37.31 -12.60 -15.68
N LEU A 6 36.45 -12.14 -16.61
CA LEU A 6 36.21 -12.62 -17.99
C LEU A 6 35.09 -13.66 -18.19
N HIS A 7 34.01 -13.25 -18.88
CA HIS A 7 33.85 -13.64 -20.28
C HIS A 7 32.89 -12.72 -21.04
N GLU A 8 33.25 -12.49 -22.30
CA GLU A 8 32.81 -11.49 -23.25
C GLU A 8 31.44 -11.76 -23.90
N VAL A 9 30.76 -10.67 -24.31
CA VAL A 9 29.79 -10.67 -25.41
C VAL A 9 30.28 -9.65 -26.46
N PRO A 10 30.45 -10.07 -27.74
CA PRO A 10 31.10 -9.26 -28.76
C PRO A 10 30.22 -8.11 -29.32
N CYS A 11 30.91 -7.02 -29.66
CA CYS A 11 30.39 -5.82 -30.30
C CYS A 11 29.74 -6.08 -31.67
N ARG A 12 28.55 -5.49 -31.88
CA ARG A 12 28.04 -5.13 -33.21
C ARG A 12 27.52 -3.69 -33.17
N ASP A 13 28.30 -2.81 -33.78
CA ASP A 13 28.01 -1.45 -34.28
C ASP A 13 26.88 -0.65 -33.63
N ARG A 14 27.27 0.33 -32.80
CA ARG A 14 26.69 1.69 -32.81
C ARG A 14 27.62 2.70 -32.13
N ALA A 15 28.44 3.40 -32.91
CA ALA A 15 28.92 4.74 -32.54
C ALA A 15 27.74 5.75 -32.63
N PRO A 16 27.77 6.98 -32.06
CA PRO A 16 28.78 7.65 -31.24
C PRO A 16 28.15 8.45 -30.06
N LEU A 17 27.93 7.88 -28.86
CA LEU A 17 27.34 8.65 -27.74
C LEU A 17 28.09 8.58 -26.40
N GLU A 18 28.96 7.59 -26.19
CA GLU A 18 29.58 7.35 -24.87
C GLU A 18 30.79 8.24 -24.54
N ARG A 19 31.36 8.94 -25.54
CA ARG A 19 32.55 9.79 -25.30
C ARG A 19 32.28 11.04 -24.45
N ARG A 20 31.01 11.41 -24.22
CA ARG A 20 30.63 12.58 -23.42
C ARG A 20 30.46 12.29 -21.93
N ILE A 21 30.29 11.02 -21.52
CA ILE A 21 29.97 10.69 -20.13
C ILE A 21 31.24 10.61 -19.27
N ASN A 22 32.33 10.05 -19.80
CA ASN A 22 33.57 9.89 -19.04
C ASN A 22 34.40 11.18 -18.88
N ALA A 23 34.18 12.21 -19.69
CA ALA A 23 34.83 13.51 -19.50
C ALA A 23 34.24 14.29 -18.31
N VAL A 24 32.91 14.20 -18.12
CA VAL A 24 32.19 14.90 -17.05
C VAL A 24 32.50 14.28 -15.68
N ALA A 25 32.60 12.96 -15.60
CA ALA A 25 32.83 12.26 -14.33
C ALA A 25 34.23 12.53 -13.73
N VAL A 26 35.27 12.71 -14.56
CA VAL A 26 36.64 12.99 -14.09
C VAL A 26 36.79 14.46 -13.63
N GLN A 27 36.00 15.37 -14.20
CA GLN A 27 36.04 16.79 -13.81
C GLN A 27 35.35 17.07 -12.47
N VAL A 28 34.35 16.26 -12.09
CA VAL A 28 33.62 16.45 -10.83
C VAL A 28 34.47 16.06 -9.62
N VAL A 29 35.33 15.04 -9.72
CA VAL A 29 36.10 14.53 -8.56
C VAL A 29 37.37 15.35 -8.28
N ALA A 30 37.90 16.10 -9.25
CA ALA A 30 39.11 16.90 -9.06
C ALA A 30 38.85 18.34 -8.54
N ALA A 31 37.60 18.79 -8.50
CA ALA A 31 37.23 20.14 -8.05
C ALA A 31 37.05 20.28 -6.52
N GLU A 32 37.10 19.17 -5.77
CA GLU A 32 36.89 19.16 -4.31
C GLU A 32 38.18 19.28 -3.47
N CYS A 33 39.34 19.49 -4.10
CA CYS A 33 40.61 19.66 -3.39
C CYS A 33 41.36 20.93 -3.85
N GLY A 34 40.74 22.09 -3.62
CA GLY A 34 41.42 23.37 -3.80
C GLY A 34 40.48 24.55 -3.60
N ASP A 35 40.30 24.98 -2.36
CA ASP A 35 40.58 26.36 -1.92
C ASP A 35 40.28 26.51 -0.42
N GLN A 36 41.29 26.28 0.43
CA GLN A 36 41.27 26.77 1.81
C GLN A 36 41.73 28.22 1.83
N HIS A 37 40.95 29.11 1.20
CA HIS A 37 41.00 30.54 1.48
C HIS A 37 39.68 30.93 2.12
N ALA A 38 39.69 31.01 3.46
CA ALA A 38 38.63 31.61 4.23
C ALA A 38 38.46 33.09 3.82
N PRO A 39 37.30 33.52 3.28
CA PRO A 39 36.97 34.93 3.26
C PRO A 39 36.30 35.27 4.60
N SER A 40 37.06 35.98 5.43
CA SER A 40 36.57 36.96 6.40
C SER A 40 35.21 36.69 7.06
N VAL A 41 35.23 36.04 8.23
CA VAL A 41 34.14 36.02 9.22
C VAL A 41 33.98 37.39 9.89
N ARG A 42 34.08 38.50 9.15
CA ARG A 42 34.12 39.83 9.76
C ARG A 42 33.59 40.94 8.85
N SER A 43 32.33 40.87 8.39
CA SER A 43 31.69 42.02 7.71
C SER A 43 30.15 42.03 7.54
N SER A 44 29.33 41.11 8.07
CA SER A 44 27.88 41.11 7.76
C SER A 44 26.92 41.40 8.92
N THR A 45 27.38 41.35 10.18
CA THR A 45 26.47 41.50 11.33
C THR A 45 25.94 42.93 11.49
N PHE A 46 26.75 43.96 11.25
CA PHE A 46 26.34 45.37 11.44
C PHE A 46 25.50 45.94 10.28
N MET A 47 25.56 45.36 9.08
CA MET A 47 24.74 45.78 7.93
C MET A 47 23.37 45.07 7.88
N ASN A 48 23.16 44.04 8.70
CA ASN A 48 21.89 43.32 8.77
C ASN A 48 20.90 43.97 9.75
N GLU A 49 21.35 44.48 10.91
CA GLU A 49 20.44 45.09 11.90
C GLU A 49 19.82 46.41 11.40
N SER A 50 20.63 47.30 10.81
CA SER A 50 20.13 48.55 10.23
C SER A 50 19.18 48.35 9.03
N HIS A 51 19.33 47.23 8.32
CA HIS A 51 18.39 46.83 7.27
C HIS A 51 17.08 46.29 7.86
N LEU A 52 17.13 45.50 8.94
CA LEU A 52 15.93 45.06 9.66
C LEU A 52 15.13 46.23 10.24
N ASP A 53 15.83 47.25 10.76
CA ASP A 53 15.19 48.48 11.26
C ASP A 53 14.41 49.20 10.16
N LYS A 54 15.03 49.35 8.98
CA LYS A 54 14.34 49.93 7.81
C LYS A 54 13.14 49.12 7.37
N LEU A 55 13.24 47.79 7.36
CA LEU A 55 12.11 46.91 7.02
C LEU A 55 10.97 47.03 8.04
N ARG A 56 11.30 47.24 9.32
CA ARG A 56 10.35 47.43 10.42
C ARG A 56 9.66 48.79 10.36
N ASP A 57 10.40 49.85 10.02
CA ASP A 57 9.84 51.18 9.80
C ASP A 57 8.94 51.22 8.55
N ASP A 58 9.35 50.58 7.46
CA ASP A 58 8.52 50.43 6.26
C ASP A 58 7.24 49.63 6.56
N ALA A 59 7.31 48.59 7.39
CA ALA A 59 6.14 47.84 7.86
C ALA A 59 5.19 48.74 8.66
N TRP A 60 5.74 49.60 9.52
CA TRP A 60 4.95 50.51 10.37
C TRP A 60 4.24 51.59 9.56
N GLN A 61 4.91 52.14 8.55
CA GLN A 61 4.34 53.19 7.71
C GLN A 61 3.38 52.67 6.64
N ARG A 62 3.69 51.52 6.03
CA ARG A 62 2.97 51.02 4.84
C ARG A 62 2.10 49.81 5.12
N GLY A 63 2.18 49.21 6.31
CA GLY A 63 1.47 48.00 6.69
C GLY A 63 1.92 46.72 5.96
N ALA A 64 2.88 46.82 5.03
CA ALA A 64 3.38 45.70 4.24
C ALA A 64 4.86 45.90 3.88
N VAL A 65 5.64 44.83 3.97
CA VAL A 65 7.08 44.82 3.64
C VAL A 65 7.26 44.21 2.25
N THR A 66 7.60 45.05 1.26
CA THR A 66 7.86 44.61 -0.12
C THR A 66 9.33 44.18 -0.33
N GLY A 67 10.19 44.36 0.67
CA GLY A 67 11.60 43.97 0.63
C GLY A 67 11.83 42.47 0.85
N ARG A 68 12.94 41.95 0.32
CA ARG A 68 13.37 40.56 0.56
C ARG A 68 13.73 40.40 2.05
N GLY A 69 12.95 39.62 2.79
CA GLY A 69 13.18 39.35 4.21
C GLY A 69 14.58 38.78 4.48
N VAL A 70 15.15 39.13 5.63
CA VAL A 70 16.49 38.69 6.06
C VAL A 70 16.47 37.20 6.38
N ASP A 71 17.46 36.47 5.87
CA ASP A 71 17.65 35.05 6.20
C ASP A 71 18.37 34.95 7.55
N VAL A 72 17.63 34.63 8.61
CA VAL A 72 18.26 34.40 9.91
C VAL A 72 18.83 32.99 9.89
N ALA A 73 20.17 32.88 9.83
CA ALA A 73 20.84 31.59 9.96
C ALA A 73 20.44 30.94 11.29
N GLY A 74 19.71 29.84 11.25
CA GLY A 74 19.19 29.13 12.44
C GLY A 74 17.78 29.53 12.89
N GLY A 75 17.04 30.34 12.13
CA GLY A 75 15.63 30.61 12.39
C GLY A 75 14.77 29.33 12.29
N PRO A 76 13.66 29.23 13.04
CA PRO A 76 12.82 28.02 13.07
C PRO A 76 12.04 27.74 11.77
N ILE A 77 12.12 28.63 10.78
CA ILE A 77 11.32 28.57 9.55
C ILE A 77 12.23 28.18 8.38
N PRO A 78 12.22 26.91 7.93
CA PRO A 78 12.98 26.51 6.75
C PRO A 78 12.42 27.17 5.48
N ARG A 79 13.30 27.69 4.61
CA ARG A 79 12.96 28.16 3.26
C ARG A 79 12.58 26.99 2.36
N LYS A 80 11.37 26.45 2.51
CA LYS A 80 10.73 25.67 1.46
C LYS A 80 9.97 26.64 0.54
N PRO A 81 9.94 26.43 -0.79
CA PRO A 81 9.02 27.16 -1.65
C PRO A 81 7.62 27.09 -1.02
N GLY A 82 6.94 28.23 -0.95
CA GLY A 82 5.63 28.31 -0.31
C GLY A 82 4.64 27.31 -0.88
N TYR A 83 3.52 27.13 -0.18
CA TYR A 83 2.43 26.24 -0.58
C TYR A 83 1.94 26.46 -2.03
N TYR A 84 2.13 27.68 -2.56
CA TYR A 84 1.87 28.07 -3.93
C TYR A 84 2.81 27.34 -4.91
N GLY A 85 2.30 26.28 -5.54
CA GLY A 85 3.02 25.45 -6.51
C GLY A 85 3.05 23.95 -6.15
N GLN A 86 2.64 23.59 -4.93
CA GLN A 86 2.38 22.19 -4.55
C GLN A 86 0.88 21.91 -4.71
N PRO A 87 0.47 20.75 -5.26
CA PRO A 87 -0.93 20.41 -5.33
C PRO A 87 -1.52 20.37 -3.91
N VAL A 88 -2.68 21.04 -3.74
CA VAL A 88 -3.40 21.14 -2.45
C VAL A 88 -3.70 19.75 -1.87
N VAL A 89 -3.96 18.79 -2.76
CA VAL A 89 -4.27 17.39 -2.45
C VAL A 89 -3.13 16.53 -2.98
N ARG A 90 -2.68 15.56 -2.17
CA ARG A 90 -1.70 14.59 -2.65
C ARG A 90 -2.28 13.79 -3.81
N PRO A 91 -1.47 13.45 -4.84
CA PRO A 91 -1.94 12.58 -5.91
C PRO A 91 -2.45 11.26 -5.31
N PRO A 92 -3.52 10.67 -5.89
CA PRO A 92 -4.04 9.40 -5.42
C PRO A 92 -2.95 8.34 -5.56
N VAL A 93 -2.67 7.65 -4.45
CA VAL A 93 -1.67 6.57 -4.41
C VAL A 93 -2.27 5.23 -4.84
N TRP A 94 -3.45 5.23 -5.47
CA TRP A 94 -4.15 4.02 -5.87
C TRP A 94 -3.42 3.32 -7.02
N THR A 95 -2.98 2.10 -6.73
CA THR A 95 -2.34 1.19 -7.67
C THR A 95 -3.41 0.34 -8.37
N TRP A 96 -3.08 -0.33 -9.47
CA TRP A 96 -4.05 -1.09 -10.29
C TRP A 96 -4.51 -2.38 -9.61
N GLU A 97 -3.77 -2.81 -8.60
CA GLU A 97 -4.03 -3.96 -7.74
C GLU A 97 -5.29 -3.73 -6.89
N ILE A 98 -5.58 -2.47 -6.56
CA ILE A 98 -6.67 -2.11 -5.65
C ILE A 98 -8.06 -2.47 -6.22
N PRO A 99 -8.43 -2.01 -7.43
CA PRO A 99 -9.68 -2.41 -8.07
C PRO A 99 -9.84 -3.92 -8.21
N ILE A 100 -8.75 -4.65 -8.50
CA ILE A 100 -8.81 -6.09 -8.73
C ILE A 100 -9.11 -6.82 -7.43
N TYR A 101 -8.45 -6.47 -6.32
CA TYR A 101 -8.75 -7.13 -5.05
C TYR A 101 -10.19 -6.82 -4.60
N PHE A 102 -10.70 -5.61 -4.84
CA PHE A 102 -12.09 -5.27 -4.51
C PHE A 102 -13.07 -6.12 -5.29
N PHE A 103 -12.84 -6.27 -6.59
CA PHE A 103 -13.66 -7.13 -7.43
C PHE A 103 -13.64 -8.57 -6.96
N VAL A 104 -12.46 -9.13 -6.71
CA VAL A 104 -12.29 -10.52 -6.26
C VAL A 104 -12.92 -10.73 -4.88
N GLY A 105 -12.72 -9.80 -3.94
CA GLY A 105 -13.30 -9.86 -2.60
C GLY A 105 -14.84 -9.79 -2.62
N GLY A 106 -15.41 -8.88 -3.41
CA GLY A 106 -16.85 -8.77 -3.59
C GLY A 106 -17.46 -10.00 -4.29
N LEU A 107 -16.80 -10.49 -5.34
CA LEU A 107 -17.21 -11.70 -6.06
C LEU A 107 -17.19 -12.93 -5.14
N GLY A 108 -16.14 -13.08 -4.33
CA GLY A 108 -16.05 -14.14 -3.33
C GLY A 108 -17.14 -14.04 -2.26
N GLY A 109 -17.36 -12.84 -1.72
CA GLY A 109 -18.38 -12.58 -0.70
C GLY A 109 -19.80 -12.86 -1.17
N MET A 110 -20.16 -12.40 -2.37
CA MET A 110 -21.48 -12.66 -2.98
C MET A 110 -21.65 -14.13 -3.38
N SER A 111 -20.58 -14.79 -3.82
CA SER A 111 -20.62 -16.23 -4.11
C SER A 111 -20.94 -17.05 -2.86
N ALA A 112 -20.45 -16.67 -1.68
CA ALA A 112 -20.82 -17.32 -0.43
C ALA A 112 -22.31 -17.12 -0.06
N VAL A 113 -22.88 -15.94 -0.33
CA VAL A 113 -24.31 -15.67 -0.14
C VAL A 113 -25.15 -16.51 -1.11
N ILE A 114 -24.74 -16.60 -2.38
CA ILE A 114 -25.39 -17.45 -3.38
C ILE A 114 -25.31 -18.92 -2.96
N ALA A 115 -24.17 -19.37 -2.41
CA ALA A 115 -24.01 -20.73 -1.92
C ALA A 115 -24.99 -21.06 -0.79
N LEU A 116 -25.16 -20.15 0.18
CA LEU A 116 -26.14 -20.31 1.24
C LEU A 116 -27.58 -20.35 0.70
N GLY A 117 -27.91 -19.45 -0.25
CA GLY A 117 -29.22 -19.47 -0.91
C GLY A 117 -29.48 -20.79 -1.63
N ALA A 118 -28.52 -21.27 -2.41
CA ALA A 118 -28.62 -22.55 -3.12
C ALA A 118 -28.78 -23.74 -2.15
N LEU A 119 -28.11 -23.71 -1.00
CA LEU A 119 -28.28 -24.72 0.05
C LEU A 119 -29.72 -24.73 0.60
N LEU A 120 -30.30 -23.56 0.87
CA LEU A 120 -31.68 -23.43 1.36
C LEU A 120 -32.72 -23.92 0.33
N PHE A 121 -32.44 -23.77 -0.95
CA PHE A 121 -33.27 -24.30 -2.03
C PHE A 121 -32.94 -25.76 -2.40
N HIS A 122 -32.10 -26.45 -1.63
CA HIS A 122 -31.66 -27.83 -1.91
C HIS A 122 -30.98 -28.04 -3.27
N HIS A 123 -30.33 -27.00 -3.83
CA HIS A 123 -29.55 -27.06 -5.06
C HIS A 123 -28.05 -27.24 -4.74
N SER A 124 -27.65 -28.48 -4.43
CA SER A 124 -26.28 -28.81 -4.00
C SER A 124 -25.20 -28.49 -5.05
N ASP A 125 -25.50 -28.67 -6.34
CA ASP A 125 -24.52 -28.43 -7.41
C ASP A 125 -24.15 -26.94 -7.53
N ILE A 126 -25.14 -26.07 -7.41
CA ILE A 126 -24.95 -24.61 -7.41
C ILE A 126 -24.23 -24.18 -6.13
N ALA A 127 -24.63 -24.72 -4.98
CA ALA A 127 -23.97 -24.41 -3.71
C ALA A 127 -22.49 -24.78 -3.73
N ARG A 128 -22.15 -25.95 -4.29
CA ARG A 128 -20.77 -26.41 -4.45
C ARG A 128 -19.95 -25.51 -5.36
N THR A 129 -20.45 -25.24 -6.57
CA THR A 129 -19.72 -24.37 -7.52
C THR A 129 -19.51 -22.96 -6.96
N ALA A 130 -20.52 -22.38 -6.32
CA ALA A 130 -20.42 -21.09 -5.66
C ALA A 130 -19.42 -21.10 -4.49
N MET A 131 -19.38 -22.18 -3.68
CA MET A 131 -18.38 -22.33 -2.63
C MET A 131 -16.96 -22.47 -3.15
N TRP A 132 -16.74 -23.15 -4.28
CA TRP A 132 -15.44 -23.21 -4.93
C TRP A 132 -14.96 -21.83 -5.37
N VAL A 133 -15.84 -21.04 -5.99
CA VAL A 133 -15.53 -19.65 -6.36
C VAL A 133 -15.21 -18.81 -5.12
N ALA A 134 -16.01 -18.91 -4.07
CA ALA A 134 -15.78 -18.22 -2.80
C ALA A 134 -14.43 -18.63 -2.16
N ALA A 135 -14.08 -19.92 -2.20
CA ALA A 135 -12.83 -20.43 -1.65
C ALA A 135 -11.61 -19.91 -2.43
N ILE A 136 -11.66 -19.96 -3.76
CA ILE A 136 -10.59 -19.41 -4.62
C ILE A 136 -10.42 -17.92 -4.34
N ALA A 137 -11.52 -17.16 -4.31
CA ALA A 137 -11.49 -15.74 -3.99
C ALA A 137 -10.93 -15.46 -2.58
N SER A 138 -11.24 -16.30 -1.58
CA SER A 138 -10.74 -16.16 -0.21
C SER A 138 -9.24 -16.35 -0.08
N VAL A 139 -8.62 -17.13 -0.98
CA VAL A 139 -7.16 -17.31 -1.06
C VAL A 139 -6.51 -16.22 -1.89
N LEU A 140 -7.14 -15.86 -3.02
CA LEU A 140 -6.60 -14.85 -3.93
C LEU A 140 -6.58 -13.45 -3.29
N SER A 141 -7.61 -13.12 -2.49
CA SER A 141 -7.76 -11.81 -1.83
C SER A 141 -6.57 -11.44 -0.91
N PRO A 142 -6.18 -12.27 0.08
CA PRO A 142 -5.02 -11.97 0.92
C PRO A 142 -3.70 -12.00 0.14
N VAL A 143 -3.57 -12.80 -0.92
CA VAL A 143 -2.37 -12.81 -1.78
C VAL A 143 -2.22 -11.46 -2.50
N LEU A 144 -3.30 -10.96 -3.13
CA LEU A 144 -3.29 -9.64 -3.75
C LEU A 144 -3.01 -8.52 -2.73
N LEU A 145 -3.57 -8.64 -1.52
CA LEU A 145 -3.30 -7.69 -0.45
C LEU A 145 -1.82 -7.70 -0.05
N ILE A 146 -1.19 -8.87 0.07
CA ILE A 146 0.24 -8.97 0.39
C ILE A 146 1.10 -8.35 -0.72
N LEU A 147 0.72 -8.50 -1.99
CA LEU A 147 1.40 -7.88 -3.12
C LEU A 147 1.29 -6.34 -3.07
N ASP A 148 0.11 -5.80 -2.75
CA ASP A 148 -0.10 -4.36 -2.58
C ASP A 148 0.76 -3.77 -1.46
N LEU A 149 0.86 -4.49 -0.32
CA LEU A 149 1.71 -4.05 0.79
C LEU A 149 3.22 -4.24 0.52
N GLY A 150 3.62 -5.10 -0.42
CA GLY A 150 5.00 -5.46 -0.75
C GLY A 150 5.82 -6.10 0.38
N ARG A 151 5.24 -6.22 1.59
CA ARG A 151 5.91 -6.71 2.82
C ARG A 151 4.97 -7.65 3.59
N PRO A 152 5.15 -8.98 3.48
CA PRO A 152 4.19 -9.95 4.03
C PRO A 152 4.05 -9.89 5.56
N HIS A 153 5.08 -9.43 6.29
CA HIS A 153 5.01 -9.28 7.74
C HIS A 153 3.98 -8.22 8.19
N LEU A 154 3.64 -7.25 7.33
CA LEU A 154 2.64 -6.23 7.65
C LEU A 154 1.24 -6.83 7.79
N PHE A 155 0.88 -7.80 6.95
CA PHE A 155 -0.42 -8.48 7.04
C PHE A 155 -0.59 -9.16 8.40
N ILE A 156 0.43 -9.88 8.88
CA ILE A 156 0.41 -10.54 10.20
C ILE A 156 0.34 -9.51 11.34
N HIS A 157 1.01 -8.36 11.20
CA HIS A 157 0.90 -7.28 12.19
C HIS A 157 -0.51 -6.68 12.25
N MET A 158 -1.22 -6.61 11.12
CA MET A 158 -2.61 -6.12 11.07
C MET A 158 -3.59 -7.10 11.73
N LEU A 159 -3.36 -8.41 11.56
CA LEU A 159 -4.17 -9.44 12.22
C LEU A 159 -3.94 -9.52 13.75
N ARG A 160 -2.95 -8.83 14.30
CA ARG A 160 -2.69 -8.82 15.75
C ARG A 160 -3.53 -7.77 16.50
N VAL A 161 -3.82 -6.63 15.87
CA VAL A 161 -4.47 -5.49 16.53
C VAL A 161 -5.71 -5.10 15.74
N PHE A 162 -6.88 -5.18 16.39
CA PHE A 162 -8.15 -4.78 15.80
C PHE A 162 -8.33 -3.25 15.88
N LYS A 163 -8.31 -2.57 14.72
CA LYS A 163 -8.51 -1.11 14.61
C LYS A 163 -9.74 -0.80 13.75
N PRO A 164 -10.94 -0.64 14.35
CA PRO A 164 -12.17 -0.45 13.59
C PRO A 164 -12.22 0.89 12.81
N GLN A 165 -11.43 1.88 13.22
CA GLN A 165 -11.34 3.17 12.52
C GLN A 165 -10.49 3.11 11.24
N SER A 166 -9.69 2.06 11.06
CA SER A 166 -8.89 1.87 9.86
C SER A 166 -9.58 0.84 8.99
N ALA A 167 -10.00 1.27 7.81
CA ALA A 167 -10.59 0.40 6.81
C ALA A 167 -9.69 -0.84 6.60
N MET A 168 -8.42 -0.64 6.25
CA MET A 168 -7.49 -1.73 5.94
C MET A 168 -7.38 -2.79 7.05
N SER A 169 -7.41 -2.38 8.33
CA SER A 169 -7.41 -3.32 9.47
C SER A 169 -8.72 -4.08 9.57
N MET A 170 -9.86 -3.39 9.45
CA MET A 170 -11.19 -4.01 9.45
C MET A 170 -11.33 -5.06 8.34
N GLY A 171 -10.90 -4.72 7.11
CA GLY A 171 -10.92 -5.62 5.96
C GLY A 171 -10.10 -6.89 6.17
N SER A 172 -8.90 -6.77 6.75
CA SER A 172 -8.03 -7.94 7.03
C SER A 172 -8.67 -8.94 8.03
N TRP A 173 -9.38 -8.43 9.04
CA TRP A 173 -10.11 -9.27 10.00
C TRP A 173 -11.33 -9.94 9.37
N ILE A 174 -12.09 -9.21 8.55
CA ILE A 174 -13.24 -9.77 7.81
C ILE A 174 -12.76 -10.86 6.84
N LEU A 175 -11.68 -10.62 6.10
CA LEU A 175 -11.07 -11.61 5.20
C LEU A 175 -10.61 -12.86 5.94
N ALA A 176 -9.96 -12.70 7.10
CA ALA A 176 -9.53 -13.83 7.91
C ALA A 176 -10.72 -14.66 8.44
N ALA A 177 -11.75 -13.98 8.96
CA ALA A 177 -12.97 -14.64 9.42
C ALA A 177 -13.71 -15.36 8.28
N PHE A 178 -13.80 -14.70 7.11
CA PHE A 178 -14.39 -15.29 5.91
C PHE A 178 -13.64 -16.55 5.47
N GLY A 179 -12.31 -16.50 5.36
CA GLY A 179 -11.48 -17.66 5.01
C GLY A 179 -11.62 -18.82 6.01
N MET A 180 -11.69 -18.51 7.31
CA MET A 180 -11.91 -19.52 8.36
C MET A 180 -13.28 -20.19 8.29
N CYS A 181 -14.29 -19.56 7.70
CA CYS A 181 -15.61 -20.17 7.49
C CYS A 181 -15.70 -20.89 6.14
N VAL A 182 -15.22 -20.27 5.06
CA VAL A 182 -15.38 -20.77 3.69
C VAL A 182 -14.61 -22.07 3.46
N VAL A 183 -13.33 -22.11 3.86
CA VAL A 183 -12.48 -23.29 3.57
C VAL A 183 -12.99 -24.54 4.29
N PRO A 184 -13.27 -24.51 5.61
CA PRO A 184 -13.85 -25.67 6.28
C PRO A 184 -15.28 -25.98 5.82
N GLY A 185 -16.08 -24.97 5.46
CA GLY A 185 -17.42 -25.16 4.92
C GLY A 185 -17.43 -25.90 3.58
N LEU A 186 -16.50 -25.56 2.67
CA LEU A 186 -16.31 -26.27 1.41
C LEU A 186 -15.85 -27.71 1.65
N ILE A 187 -14.86 -27.91 2.53
CA ILE A 187 -14.37 -29.25 2.88
C ILE A 187 -15.50 -30.11 3.46
N ALA A 188 -16.30 -29.57 4.37
CA ALA A 188 -17.42 -30.28 4.97
C ALA A 188 -18.49 -30.66 3.93
N LEU A 189 -18.79 -29.77 2.97
CA LEU A 189 -19.71 -30.03 1.87
C LEU A 189 -19.19 -31.14 0.93
N GLU A 190 -17.91 -31.10 0.58
CA GLU A 190 -17.27 -32.14 -0.23
C GLU A 190 -17.29 -33.50 0.48
N LEU A 191 -16.96 -33.55 1.77
CA LEU A 191 -16.98 -34.79 2.56
C LEU A 191 -18.37 -35.44 2.59
N GLN A 192 -19.43 -34.67 2.75
CA GLN A 192 -20.81 -35.16 2.72
C GLN A 192 -21.19 -35.73 1.37
N THR A 193 -20.78 -35.06 0.29
CA THR A 193 -21.15 -35.48 -1.06
C THR A 193 -20.46 -36.79 -1.44
N PHE A 194 -19.21 -36.98 -1.02
CA PHE A 194 -18.50 -38.24 -1.24
C PHE A 194 -18.91 -39.35 -0.26
N GLN A 195 -19.85 -39.09 0.67
CA GLN A 195 -20.35 -40.06 1.66
C GLN A 195 -19.21 -40.79 2.39
N LEU A 196 -18.12 -40.07 2.67
CA LEU A 196 -16.87 -40.66 3.19
C LEU A 196 -17.00 -41.18 4.63
N PHE A 197 -18.01 -40.73 5.37
CA PHE A 197 -18.28 -41.13 6.74
C PHE A 197 -19.72 -41.61 6.87
N ALA A 198 -19.92 -42.78 7.49
CA ALA A 198 -21.24 -43.34 7.76
C ALA A 198 -21.64 -43.13 9.24
N GLY A 199 -22.92 -42.80 9.48
CA GLY A 199 -23.51 -42.73 10.82
C GLY A 199 -23.63 -41.32 11.41
N GLY A 200 -23.69 -41.19 12.75
CA GLY A 200 -23.94 -39.91 13.44
C GLY A 200 -22.91 -38.80 13.20
N ILE A 201 -21.74 -39.14 12.67
CA ILE A 201 -20.71 -38.18 12.25
C ILE A 201 -21.19 -37.34 11.07
N ASP A 202 -21.96 -37.91 10.15
CA ASP A 202 -22.49 -37.20 8.98
C ASP A 202 -23.49 -36.11 9.39
N GLN A 203 -24.29 -36.37 10.44
CA GLN A 203 -25.23 -35.38 10.96
C GLN A 203 -24.52 -34.20 11.65
N ILE A 204 -23.44 -34.47 12.38
CA ILE A 204 -22.61 -33.42 13.01
C ILE A 204 -21.92 -32.60 11.92
N LEU A 205 -21.39 -33.27 10.89
CA LEU A 205 -20.73 -32.60 9.77
C LEU A 205 -21.73 -31.77 8.96
N GLY A 206 -22.96 -32.26 8.79
CA GLY A 206 -24.14 -31.57 8.28
C GLY A 206 -24.38 -30.24 8.96
N ALA A 207 -24.60 -30.30 10.28
CA ALA A 207 -24.83 -29.10 11.09
C ALA A 207 -23.64 -28.14 11.03
N ALA A 208 -22.40 -28.64 11.12
CA ALA A 208 -21.20 -27.83 11.03
C ALA A 208 -21.08 -27.12 9.68
N ALA A 209 -21.34 -27.82 8.57
CA ALA A 209 -21.32 -27.23 7.22
C ALA A 209 -22.33 -26.09 7.10
N VAL A 210 -23.56 -26.28 7.58
CA VAL A 210 -24.61 -25.25 7.55
C VAL A 210 -24.19 -24.04 8.38
N ILE A 211 -23.66 -24.24 9.59
CA ILE A 211 -23.19 -23.14 10.46
C ILE A 211 -22.04 -22.37 9.78
N LEU A 212 -21.09 -23.09 9.18
CA LEU A 212 -19.95 -22.49 8.48
C LEU A 212 -20.38 -21.74 7.21
N MET A 213 -21.34 -22.26 6.46
CA MET A 213 -21.93 -21.59 5.29
C MET A 213 -22.73 -20.35 5.69
N PHE A 214 -23.42 -20.39 6.82
CA PHE A 214 -24.10 -19.23 7.35
C PHE A 214 -23.09 -18.16 7.80
N GLY A 215 -22.04 -18.57 8.50
CA GLY A 215 -20.93 -17.70 8.88
C GLY A 215 -20.24 -17.08 7.66
N SER A 216 -19.95 -17.88 6.62
CA SER A 216 -19.34 -17.39 5.40
C SER A 216 -20.23 -16.41 4.64
N ALA A 217 -21.55 -16.61 4.62
CA ALA A 217 -22.48 -15.66 4.01
C ALA A 217 -22.50 -14.32 4.76
N ILE A 218 -22.51 -14.34 6.10
CA ILE A 218 -22.45 -13.11 6.90
C ILE A 218 -21.14 -12.36 6.66
N PHE A 219 -20.00 -13.03 6.82
CA PHE A 219 -18.70 -12.40 6.62
C PHE A 219 -18.47 -12.01 5.15
N GLY A 220 -19.02 -12.77 4.20
CA GLY A 220 -18.99 -12.46 2.78
C GLY A 220 -19.80 -11.21 2.42
N MET A 221 -20.98 -11.04 3.03
CA MET A 221 -21.78 -9.83 2.87
C MET A 221 -21.10 -8.62 3.52
N LEU A 222 -20.49 -8.79 4.69
CA LEU A 222 -19.67 -7.74 5.31
C LEU A 222 -18.49 -7.36 4.43
N LEU A 223 -17.80 -8.34 3.83
CA LEU A 223 -16.67 -8.09 2.92
C LEU A 223 -17.11 -7.29 1.68
N ALA A 224 -18.23 -7.66 1.07
CA ALA A 224 -18.75 -7.00 -0.11
C ALA A 224 -19.27 -5.57 0.16
N THR A 225 -19.84 -5.32 1.34
CA THR A 225 -20.34 -3.99 1.71
C THR A 225 -19.22 -3.07 2.18
N TYR A 226 -18.28 -3.59 2.98
CA TYR A 226 -17.14 -2.83 3.49
C TYR A 226 -16.21 -2.33 2.37
N THR A 227 -16.05 -3.13 1.30
CA THR A 227 -15.26 -2.73 0.13
C THR A 227 -15.92 -1.60 -0.68
N GLY A 228 -17.25 -1.43 -0.62
CA GLY A 228 -17.94 -0.33 -1.29
C GLY A 228 -17.92 1.01 -0.56
N VAL A 229 -17.48 1.05 0.71
CA VAL A 229 -17.33 2.29 1.50
C VAL A 229 -15.97 2.96 1.24
N LEU A 230 -15.00 2.22 0.71
CA LEU A 230 -13.65 2.67 0.39
C LEU A 230 -13.54 3.23 -1.03
#